data_AF-A0A953K2I6-F1
#
_entry.id   AF-A0A953K2I6-F1
#
_cell.length_a   1.000
_cell.length_b   1.000
_cell.length_c   1.000
_cell.angle_alpha   90.00
_cell.angle_beta   90.00
_cell.angle_gamma   90.00
#
_symmetry.space_group_name_H-M   'P 1'
#
loop_
_entity.id
_entity.type
_entity.pdbx_description
1 polymer ?
#
loop_
_entity_poly.entity_id
_entity_poly.type
_entity_poly.pdbx_seq_one_letter_code
_entity_poly.pdbx_strand_id
1 'polypeptide(L)'
;AAVRTNFALIGLCLVVEHGYTGRQVQQVHMELPKQAWPVCVNSSPIGSVTVKDVIDCTAGMERFDIIHEWAESVWSAWTAEHERIRQIVTVMVRP
;
A
#
# COMPACT_ATOMS: atom_id res chain seq x y z
N ALA A 1 -4.94 7.83 12.53
CA ALA A 1 -6.01 8.60 11.86
C ALA A 1 -6.33 7.91 10.54
N ALA A 2 -7.58 7.47 10.36
CA ALA A 2 -8.03 6.57 9.27
C ALA A 2 -7.60 7.00 7.85
N VAL A 3 -7.42 8.30 7.61
CA VAL A 3 -6.92 8.85 6.33
C VAL A 3 -5.56 8.25 5.95
N ARG A 4 -4.61 8.16 6.89
CA ARG A 4 -3.27 7.63 6.61
C ARG A 4 -3.31 6.15 6.24
N THR A 5 -4.20 5.39 6.86
CA THR A 5 -4.37 3.95 6.58
C THR A 5 -4.97 3.73 5.20
N ASN A 6 -6.00 4.48 4.80
CA ASN A 6 -6.58 4.37 3.46
C ASN A 6 -5.55 4.70 2.38
N PHE A 7 -4.80 5.80 2.54
CA PHE A 7 -3.77 6.19 1.59
C PHE A 7 -2.67 5.12 1.48
N ALA A 8 -2.23 4.56 2.61
CA ALA A 8 -1.26 3.47 2.63
C ALA A 8 -1.78 2.22 1.90
N LEU A 9 -3.02 1.79 2.17
CA LEU A 9 -3.62 0.61 1.53
C LEU A 9 -3.83 0.81 0.03
N ILE A 10 -4.26 2.00 -0.40
CA ILE A 10 -4.34 2.34 -1.83
C ILE A 10 -2.96 2.23 -2.48
N GLY A 11 -1.91 2.77 -1.83
CA GLY A 11 -0.55 2.68 -2.32
C GLY A 11 -0.05 1.23 -2.43
N LEU A 12 -0.31 0.41 -1.41
CA LEU A 12 0.05 -1.01 -1.41
C LEU A 12 -0.66 -1.77 -2.54
N CYS A 13 -1.96 -1.56 -2.73
CA CYS A 13 -2.72 -2.18 -3.82
C CYS A 13 -2.15 -1.80 -5.19
N LEU A 14 -1.81 -0.52 -5.41
CA LEU A 14 -1.24 -0.04 -6.67
C LEU A 14 0.13 -0.67 -6.96
N VAL A 15 1.00 -0.79 -5.94
CA VAL A 15 2.32 -1.41 -6.11
C VAL A 15 2.19 -2.91 -6.37
N VAL A 16 1.43 -3.61 -5.52
CA VAL A 16 1.39 -5.09 -5.50
C VAL A 16 0.53 -5.66 -6.63
N GLU A 17 -0.64 -5.08 -6.89
CA GLU A 17 -1.59 -5.64 -7.87
C GLU A 17 -1.46 -5.02 -9.26
N HIS A 18 -0.95 -3.78 -9.35
CA HIS A 18 -0.87 -3.03 -10.61
C HIS A 18 0.55 -2.69 -11.05
N GLY A 19 1.58 -3.04 -10.28
CA GLY A 19 2.99 -2.82 -10.63
C GLY A 19 3.41 -1.34 -10.64
N TYR A 20 2.71 -0.48 -9.91
CA TYR A 20 3.05 0.95 -9.87
C TYR A 20 4.36 1.17 -9.12
N THR A 21 5.16 2.11 -9.61
CA THR A 21 6.32 2.64 -8.87
C THR A 21 5.89 3.59 -7.76
N GLY A 22 6.74 3.79 -6.76
CA GLY A 22 6.48 4.76 -5.68
C GLY A 22 6.19 6.19 -6.18
N ARG A 23 6.77 6.59 -7.32
CA ARG A 23 6.48 7.89 -7.96
C ARG A 23 5.08 7.96 -8.55
N GLN A 24 4.62 6.89 -9.21
CA GLN A 24 3.25 6.82 -9.72
C GLN A 24 2.23 6.78 -8.59
N VAL A 25 2.51 6.06 -7.51
CA VAL A 25 1.68 6.09 -6.29
C VAL A 25 1.60 7.49 -5.70
N GLN A 26 2.72 8.20 -5.61
CA GLN A 26 2.74 9.58 -5.13
C GLN A 26 1.84 10.48 -5.98
N GLN A 27 1.85 10.33 -7.31
CA GLN A 27 0.98 11.09 -8.20
C GLN A 27 -0.50 10.80 -7.91
N VAL A 28 -0.89 9.52 -7.79
CA VAL A 28 -2.26 9.15 -7.43
C VAL A 28 -2.69 9.73 -6.09
N HIS A 29 -1.82 9.71 -5.06
CA HIS A 29 -2.11 10.29 -3.75
C HIS A 29 -2.40 11.79 -3.80
N MET A 30 -1.76 12.53 -4.72
CA MET A 30 -2.00 13.97 -4.90
C MET A 30 -3.38 14.27 -5.53
N GLU A 31 -3.95 13.31 -6.25
CA GLU A 31 -5.25 13.41 -6.91
C GLU A 31 -6.41 12.92 -6.03
N LEU A 32 -6.10 12.27 -4.90
CA LEU A 32 -7.12 11.77 -3.98
C LEU A 32 -7.96 12.91 -3.38
N PRO A 33 -9.30 12.76 -3.31
CA PRO A 33 -10.16 13.77 -2.75
C PRO A 33 -9.91 13.96 -1.25
N LYS A 34 -9.99 15.22 -0.80
CA LYS A 34 -10.03 15.55 0.63
C LYS A 34 -11.42 15.24 1.18
N GLN A 35 -11.61 14.01 1.63
CA GLN A 35 -12.87 13.52 2.18
C GLN A 35 -12.71 12.83 3.54
N ALA A 36 -13.83 12.57 4.20
CA ALA A 36 -13.87 11.67 5.34
C ALA A 36 -13.66 10.23 4.85
N TRP A 37 -12.54 9.63 5.21
CA TRP A 37 -12.22 8.26 4.84
C TRP A 37 -12.75 7.29 5.92
N PRO A 38 -13.32 6.14 5.52
CA PRO A 38 -13.80 5.15 6.47
C PRO A 38 -12.64 4.60 7.31
N VAL A 39 -12.94 4.21 8.55
CA VAL A 39 -11.97 3.54 9.41
C VAL A 39 -11.69 2.15 8.83
N CYS A 40 -10.42 1.86 8.57
CA CYS A 40 -9.99 0.53 8.19
C CYS A 40 -9.75 -0.30 9.45
N VAL A 41 -10.22 -1.54 9.44
CA VAL A 41 -10.07 -2.45 10.58
C VAL A 41 -9.27 -3.65 10.12
N ASN A 42 -8.09 -3.83 10.70
CA ASN A 42 -7.35 -5.08 10.55
C ASN A 42 -7.65 -5.99 11.74
N SER A 43 -8.03 -7.24 11.46
CA SER A 43 -8.20 -8.29 12.48
C SER A 43 -6.93 -9.11 12.71
N SER A 44 -5.88 -8.90 11.91
CA SER A 44 -4.65 -9.69 11.90
C SER A 44 -3.43 -8.86 12.34
N PRO A 45 -2.43 -9.47 12.99
CA PRO A 45 -1.15 -8.80 13.25
C PRO A 45 -0.49 -8.36 11.93
N ILE A 46 0.08 -7.16 11.93
CA ILE A 46 0.65 -6.51 10.75
C ILE A 46 2.01 -7.13 10.43
N GLY A 47 2.06 -8.11 9.52
CA GLY A 47 3.25 -8.58 8.78
C GLY A 47 4.43 -9.11 9.61
N SER A 48 5.23 -10.00 9.03
CA SER A 48 6.51 -10.46 9.62
C SER A 48 7.67 -9.50 9.34
N VAL A 49 7.55 -8.68 8.30
CA VAL A 49 8.59 -7.75 7.83
C VAL A 49 8.27 -6.34 8.33
N THR A 50 9.27 -5.68 8.92
CA THR A 50 9.16 -4.37 9.56
C THR A 50 9.89 -3.30 8.76
N VAL A 51 9.58 -2.03 9.03
CA VAL A 51 10.33 -0.87 8.47
C VAL A 51 11.83 -0.96 8.81
N LYS A 52 12.18 -1.61 9.92
CA LYS A 52 13.57 -1.82 10.33
C LYS A 52 14.30 -2.76 9.36
N ASP A 53 13.66 -3.86 8.97
CA ASP A 53 14.24 -4.83 8.03
C ASP A 53 14.56 -4.17 6.68
N VAL A 54 13.74 -3.21 6.24
CA VAL A 54 13.98 -2.42 5.02
C VAL A 54 15.16 -1.44 5.16
N ILE A 55 15.31 -0.80 6.32
CA ILE A 55 16.39 0.16 6.58
C ILE A 55 17.74 -0.54 6.66
N ASP A 56 17.77 -1.74 7.22
CA ASP A 56 18.98 -2.53 7.45
C ASP A 56 19.55 -3.14 6.14
N CYS A 57 18.83 -3.07 5.02
CA CYS A 57 19.28 -3.57 3.72
C CYS A 57 20.15 -2.59 2.95
N THR A 58 21.19 -3.10 2.29
CA THR A 58 22.09 -2.33 1.43
C THR A 58 21.32 -1.63 0.30
N ALA A 59 21.63 -0.36 0.01
CA ALA A 59 20.99 0.38 -1.07
C ALA A 59 21.31 -0.26 -2.44
N GLY A 60 20.28 -0.51 -3.25
CA GLY A 60 20.42 -1.18 -4.55
C GLY A 60 19.20 -2.03 -4.89
N MET A 61 19.36 -3.01 -5.79
CA MET A 61 18.30 -3.95 -6.15
C MET A 61 17.79 -4.76 -4.95
N GLU A 62 18.68 -5.19 -4.04
CA GLU A 62 18.30 -5.92 -2.82
C GLU A 62 17.27 -5.16 -1.97
N ARG A 63 17.43 -3.84 -1.83
CA ARG A 63 16.46 -3.01 -1.10
C ARG A 63 15.13 -2.91 -1.85
N PHE A 64 15.14 -2.89 -3.17
CA PHE A 64 13.91 -2.83 -3.95
C PHE A 64 13.09 -4.11 -3.79
N ASP A 65 13.75 -5.26 -3.86
CA ASP A 65 13.12 -6.57 -3.71
C ASP A 65 12.53 -6.72 -2.29
N ILE A 66 13.28 -6.33 -1.26
CA ILE A 66 12.83 -6.39 0.14
C ILE A 66 11.70 -5.40 0.41
N ILE A 67 11.70 -4.22 -0.22
CA ILE A 67 10.55 -3.29 -0.16
C ILE A 67 9.31 -3.91 -0.81
N HIS A 68 9.47 -4.62 -1.92
CA HIS A 68 8.36 -5.26 -2.61
C HIS A 68 7.78 -6.41 -1.77
N GLU A 69 8.63 -7.30 -1.27
CA GLU A 69 8.23 -8.40 -0.37
C GLU A 69 7.57 -7.87 0.90
N TRP A 70 8.10 -6.78 1.48
CA TRP A 70 7.47 -6.11 2.61
C TRP A 70 6.08 -5.56 2.24
N ALA A 71 5.95 -4.89 1.09
CA ALA A 71 4.69 -4.35 0.63
C ALA A 71 3.64 -5.46 0.40
N GLU A 72 4.04 -6.58 -0.19
CA GLU A 72 3.19 -7.76 -0.37
C GLU A 72 2.75 -8.36 0.97
N SER A 73 3.68 -8.51 1.92
CA SER A 73 3.41 -9.03 3.26
C SER A 73 2.40 -8.16 4.01
N VAL A 74 2.60 -6.84 4.00
CA VAL A 74 1.67 -5.89 4.61
C VAL A 74 0.33 -5.91 3.87
N TRP A 75 0.32 -5.92 2.54
CA TRP A 75 -0.93 -5.99 1.78
C TRP A 75 -1.73 -7.24 2.14
N SER A 76 -1.09 -8.40 2.16
CA SER A 76 -1.71 -9.68 2.55
C SER A 76 -2.27 -9.66 3.98
N ALA A 77 -1.61 -8.99 4.92
CA ALA A 77 -2.12 -8.84 6.28
C ALA A 77 -3.42 -8.02 6.37
N TRP A 78 -3.77 -7.24 5.34
CA TRP A 78 -4.96 -6.38 5.28
C TRP A 78 -6.05 -6.92 4.33
N THR A 79 -6.13 -8.24 4.15
CA THR A 79 -7.13 -8.91 3.28
C THR A 79 -8.58 -8.47 3.48
N ALA A 80 -8.99 -8.15 4.71
CA ALA A 80 -10.34 -7.65 5.00
C ALA A 80 -10.69 -6.35 4.26
N GLU A 81 -9.69 -5.54 3.90
CA GLU A 81 -9.86 -4.27 3.20
C GLU A 81 -9.65 -4.38 1.68
N HIS A 82 -9.19 -5.53 1.17
CA HIS A 82 -8.81 -5.71 -0.24
C HIS A 82 -9.92 -5.30 -1.19
N GLU A 83 -11.11 -5.85 -1.01
CA GLU A 83 -12.23 -5.61 -1.92
C GLU A 83 -12.59 -4.12 -2.00
N ARG A 84 -12.68 -3.46 -0.83
CA ARG A 84 -13.01 -2.03 -0.77
C ARG A 84 -11.94 -1.17 -1.42
N ILE A 85 -10.67 -1.49 -1.18
CA ILE A 85 -9.54 -0.75 -1.74
C ILE A 85 -9.45 -0.98 -3.25
N ARG A 86 -9.66 -2.21 -3.75
CA ARG A 86 -9.74 -2.50 -5.20
C ARG A 86 -10.84 -1.71 -5.89
N GLN A 87 -12.01 -1.58 -5.27
CA GLN A 87 -13.10 -0.75 -5.81
C GLN A 87 -12.67 0.71 -5.95
N ILE A 88 -11.97 1.26 -4.94
CA ILE A 88 -11.43 2.61 -4.99
C ILE A 88 -10.38 2.75 -6.11
N VAL A 89 -9.44 1.81 -6.19
CA VAL A 89 -8.35 1.80 -7.18
C VAL A 89 -8.89 1.65 -8.59
N THR A 90 -9.92 0.83 -8.81
CA THR A 90 -10.54 0.63 -10.13
C THR A 90 -11.08 1.93 -10.72
N VAL A 91 -11.58 2.84 -9.88
CA VAL A 91 -12.05 4.17 -10.34
C VAL A 91 -10.88 5.09 -10.72
N MET A 92 -9.69 4.84 -10.18
CA MET A 92 -8.49 5.67 -10.37
C MET A 92 -7.61 5.18 -11.52
N VAL A 93 -7.51 3.86 -11.70
CA VAL A 93 -6.75 3.24 -12.78
C VAL A 93 -7.66 3.18 -14.01
N ARG A 94 -7.62 4.23 -14.84
CA ARG A 94 -8.24 4.18 -16.18
C ARG A 94 -7.30 3.41 -17.14
N PRO A 95 -7.84 2.61 -18.06
CA PRO A 95 -7.07 2.07 -19.18
C PRO A 95 -6.56 3.17 -20.12
#